data_AF-A0A2T6F1H4-F1
#
_entry.id   AF-A0A2T6F1H4-F1
#
_cell.length_a   1.000
_cell.length_b   1.000
_cell.length_c   1.000
_cell.angle_alpha   90.00
_cell.angle_beta   90.00
_cell.angle_gamma   90.00
#
_symmetry.space_group_name_H-M   'P 1'
#
loop_
_entity.id
_entity.type
_entity.pdbx_description
1 polymer ?
#
loop_
_entity_poly.entity_id
_entity_poly.type
_entity_poly.pdbx_seq_one_letter_code
_entity_poly.pdbx_strand_id
1 'polypeptide(L)'
;MSTPPHLPDDISALKAMITDRDAVIALHGETVAQLQDALSSHRIEIEHLKLFIAKLKRLQFGRKSEKLDRQIEQLELRLEDLQT
;
A
#
# COMPACT_ATOMS: atom_id res chain seq x y z
N MET A 1 -24.93 9.37 26.23
CA MET A 1 -25.83 8.75 25.24
C MET A 1 -25.95 9.73 24.09
N SER A 2 -25.40 9.41 22.92
CA SER A 2 -25.45 10.33 21.77
C SER A 2 -26.85 10.33 21.19
N THR A 3 -27.54 11.46 21.28
CA THR A 3 -28.83 11.69 20.61
C THR A 3 -28.66 11.37 19.13
N PRO A 4 -29.53 10.55 18.51
CA PRO A 4 -29.45 10.30 17.08
C PRO A 4 -29.60 11.63 16.35
N PRO A 5 -28.82 11.86 15.26
CA PRO A 5 -28.92 13.09 14.49
C PRO A 5 -30.37 13.27 14.05
N HIS A 6 -30.94 14.44 14.37
CA HIS A 6 -32.29 14.78 13.94
C HIS A 6 -32.29 14.86 12.42
N LEU A 7 -32.95 13.90 11.77
CA LEU A 7 -33.09 13.90 10.32
C LEU A 7 -34.05 15.03 9.92
N PRO A 8 -33.81 15.73 8.79
CA PRO A 8 -34.80 16.65 8.25
C PRO A 8 -36.05 15.87 7.78
N ASP A 9 -37.24 16.40 8.06
CA ASP A 9 -38.51 15.82 7.58
C ASP A 9 -38.87 16.29 6.15
N ASP A 10 -38.08 17.21 5.58
CA ASP A 10 -38.25 17.69 4.22
C ASP A 10 -37.51 16.81 3.21
N ILE A 11 -38.22 16.38 2.16
CA ILE A 11 -37.69 15.50 1.12
C ILE A 11 -36.53 16.17 0.37
N SER A 12 -36.57 17.49 0.17
CA SER A 12 -35.49 18.22 -0.52
C SER A 12 -34.23 18.25 0.33
N ALA A 13 -34.37 18.50 1.63
CA ALA A 13 -33.26 18.44 2.59
C ALA A 13 -32.65 17.03 2.69
N LEU A 14 -33.46 15.98 2.70
CA LEU A 14 -32.96 14.59 2.67
C LEU A 14 -32.21 14.26 1.38
N LYS A 15 -32.71 14.71 0.23
CA LYS A 15 -32.02 14.53 -1.06
C LYS A 15 -30.67 15.24 -1.07
N ALA A 16 -30.58 16.46 -0.55
CA ALA A 16 -29.33 17.20 -0.42
C ALA A 16 -28.31 16.45 0.46
N MET A 17 -28.75 15.92 1.61
CA MET A 17 -27.88 15.12 2.47
C MET A 17 -27.37 13.84 1.78
N ILE A 18 -28.20 13.18 0.97
CA ILE A 18 -27.79 12.00 0.20
C ILE A 18 -26.77 12.39 -0.87
N THR A 19 -26.99 13.48 -1.62
CA THR A 19 -26.02 13.93 -2.62
C THR A 19 -24.68 14.31 -2.00
N ASP A 20 -24.71 14.98 -0.84
CA ASP A 20 -23.48 15.34 -0.11
C ASP A 20 -22.75 14.09 0.38
N ARG A 21 -23.50 13.12 0.94
CA ARG A 21 -22.93 11.85 1.38
C ARG A 21 -22.33 11.07 0.22
N ASP A 22 -23.03 11.00 -0.91
CA ASP A 22 -22.57 10.26 -2.08
C ASP A 22 -21.32 10.91 -2.69
N ALA A 23 -21.21 12.24 -2.67
CA ALA A 23 -19.98 12.95 -3.04
C ALA A 23 -18.81 12.61 -2.10
N VAL A 24 -19.07 12.56 -0.79
CA VAL A 24 -18.07 12.13 0.21
C VAL A 24 -17.66 10.68 0.02
N ILE A 25 -18.60 9.78 -0.28
CA ILE A 25 -18.30 8.36 -0.56
C ILE A 25 -17.45 8.23 -1.82
N ALA A 26 -17.74 8.99 -2.88
CA ALA A 26 -16.96 8.98 -4.11
C ALA A 26 -15.50 9.39 -3.85
N LEU A 27 -15.28 10.49 -3.12
CA LEU A 27 -13.94 10.96 -2.76
C LEU A 27 -13.16 9.93 -1.92
N HIS A 28 -13.82 9.29 -0.95
CA HIS A 28 -13.20 8.21 -0.18
C HIS A 28 -12.89 6.99 -1.06
N GLY A 29 -13.76 6.66 -2.02
CA GLY A 29 -13.54 5.58 -2.98
C GLY A 29 -12.27 5.80 -3.81
N GLU A 30 -12.06 7.02 -4.29
CA GLU A 30 -10.82 7.39 -5.02
C GLU A 30 -9.58 7.24 -4.13
N THR A 31 -9.66 7.70 -2.88
CA THR A 31 -8.54 7.57 -1.92
C THR A 31 -8.20 6.11 -1.64
N VAL A 32 -9.22 5.25 -1.45
CA VAL A 32 -9.04 3.82 -1.24
C VAL A 32 -8.40 3.15 -2.45
N ALA A 33 -8.84 3.49 -3.66
CA ALA A 33 -8.26 2.95 -4.89
C ALA A 33 -6.76 3.32 -5.01
N GLN A 34 -6.40 4.58 -4.74
CA GLN A 34 -5.00 5.02 -4.75
C GLN A 34 -4.14 4.27 -3.73
N LEU A 35 -4.66 4.06 -2.50
CA LEU A 35 -3.95 3.29 -1.48
C LEU A 35 -3.79 1.82 -1.86
N GLN A 36 -4.80 1.23 -2.50
CA GLN A 36 -4.72 -0.15 -3.00
C GLN A 36 -3.66 -0.29 -4.10
N ASP A 37 -3.59 0.65 -5.03
CA ASP A 37 -2.57 0.67 -6.08
C ASP A 37 -1.15 0.84 -5.52
N ALA A 38 -0.98 1.70 -4.52
CA ALA A 38 0.28 1.87 -3.80
C ALA A 38 0.70 0.58 -3.09
N LEU A 39 -0.22 -0.05 -2.35
CA LEU A 39 0.04 -1.33 -1.67
C LEU A 39 0.37 -2.46 -2.64
N SER A 40 -0.33 -2.52 -3.78
CA SER A 40 -0.04 -3.49 -4.85
C SER A 40 1.37 -3.30 -5.39
N SER A 41 1.73 -2.04 -5.70
CA SER A 41 3.06 -1.68 -6.20
C SER A 41 4.15 -2.03 -5.19
N HIS A 42 3.94 -1.72 -3.91
CA HIS A 42 4.87 -2.09 -2.83
C HIS A 42 5.04 -3.60 -2.70
N ARG A 43 3.94 -4.37 -2.79
CA ARG A 43 4.00 -5.84 -2.76
C ARG A 43 4.81 -6.40 -3.93
N ILE A 44 4.65 -5.85 -5.13
CA ILE A 44 5.43 -6.26 -6.31
C ILE A 44 6.92 -5.97 -6.11
N GLU A 45 7.29 -4.80 -5.58
CA GLU A 45 8.69 -4.46 -5.31
C GLU A 45 9.32 -5.42 -4.31
N ILE A 46 8.61 -5.75 -3.23
CA ILE A 46 9.05 -6.73 -2.22
C ILE A 46 9.31 -8.10 -2.86
N GLU A 47 8.38 -8.62 -3.65
CA GLU A 47 8.53 -9.93 -4.29
C GLU A 47 9.67 -9.94 -5.32
N HIS A 48 9.83 -8.84 -6.07
CA HIS A 48 10.95 -8.69 -7.00
C HIS A 48 12.30 -8.68 -6.27
N LEU A 49 12.42 -7.94 -5.16
CA LEU A 49 13.64 -7.90 -4.34
C LEU A 49 13.97 -9.28 -3.76
N LYS A 50 12.99 -9.99 -3.19
CA LYS A 50 13.17 -11.36 -2.69
C LYS A 50 13.71 -12.30 -3.76
N LEU A 51 13.10 -12.29 -4.95
CA LEU A 51 13.54 -13.13 -6.06
C LEU A 51 14.96 -12.78 -6.51
N PHE A 52 15.28 -11.48 -6.57
CA PHE A 52 16.61 -11.01 -6.95
C PHE A 52 17.67 -11.42 -5.94
N ILE A 53 17.41 -11.24 -4.64
CA ILE A 53 18.28 -11.70 -3.55
C ILE A 53 18.51 -13.22 -3.65
N ALA A 54 17.45 -14.02 -3.81
CA ALA A 54 17.57 -15.47 -3.94
C ALA A 54 18.42 -15.89 -5.15
N LYS A 55 18.29 -15.17 -6.27
CA LYS A 55 19.13 -15.38 -7.47
C LYS A 55 20.60 -15.06 -7.19
N LEU A 56 20.90 -13.94 -6.53
CA LEU A 56 22.27 -13.56 -6.19
C LEU A 56 22.91 -14.58 -5.25
N LYS A 57 22.19 -15.02 -4.21
CA LYS A 57 22.64 -16.08 -3.29
C LYS A 57 23.00 -17.39 -4.00
N ARG A 58 22.24 -17.77 -5.04
CA ARG A 58 22.54 -18.98 -5.83
C ARG A 58 23.81 -18.86 -6.68
N LEU A 59 24.17 -17.64 -7.10
CA LEU A 59 25.32 -17.37 -7.97
C LEU A 59 26.63 -17.15 -7.20
N GLN A 60 26.59 -17.26 -5.88
CA GLN A 60 27.66 -16.86 -5.00
C GLN A 60 28.75 -17.94 -4.88
N PHE A 61 29.91 -17.76 -5.52
CA PHE A 61 31.13 -18.56 -5.27
C PHE A 61 32.44 -17.78 -5.56
N GLY A 62 33.50 -18.07 -4.80
CA GLY A 62 34.87 -17.55 -5.01
C GLY A 62 35.09 -16.10 -4.56
N ARG A 63 36.24 -15.47 -4.87
CA ARG A 63 36.54 -14.08 -4.44
C ARG A 63 35.55 -13.02 -4.94
N LYS A 64 34.79 -13.29 -6.00
CA LYS A 64 33.68 -12.43 -6.46
C LYS A 64 32.44 -12.52 -5.52
N SER A 65 32.38 -13.55 -4.67
CA SER A 65 31.36 -13.74 -3.63
C SER A 65 31.36 -12.59 -2.64
N GLU A 66 32.52 -12.17 -2.10
CA GLU A 66 32.54 -11.16 -1.03
C GLU A 66 31.89 -9.82 -1.42
N LYS A 67 31.98 -9.45 -2.70
CA LYS A 67 31.28 -8.27 -3.23
C LYS A 67 29.77 -8.52 -3.40
N LEU A 68 29.39 -9.72 -3.82
CA LEU A 68 27.99 -10.15 -3.91
C LEU A 68 27.34 -10.25 -2.52
N ASP A 69 28.08 -10.69 -1.52
CA ASP A 69 27.65 -10.76 -0.11
C ASP A 69 27.23 -9.40 0.41
N ARG A 70 28.09 -8.38 0.26
CA ARG A 70 27.76 -7.00 0.65
C ARG A 70 26.56 -6.45 -0.13
N GLN A 71 26.43 -6.81 -1.41
CA GLN A 71 25.29 -6.39 -2.22
C GLN A 71 23.99 -7.05 -1.76
N ILE A 72 24.04 -8.33 -1.41
CA ILE A 72 22.90 -9.09 -0.86
C ILE A 72 22.47 -8.47 0.46
N GLU A 73 23.41 -8.18 1.37
CA GLU A 73 23.13 -7.57 2.66
C GLU A 73 22.44 -6.19 2.51
N GLN A 74 22.92 -5.34 1.59
CA GLN A 74 22.27 -4.06 1.29
C GLN A 74 20.83 -4.21 0.74
N LEU A 75 20.60 -5.23 -0.09
CA LEU A 75 19.28 -5.52 -0.64
C LEU A 75 18.34 -6.09 0.43
N GLU A 76 18.86 -6.88 1.36
CA GLU A 76 18.11 -7.40 2.50
C GLU A 76 17.70 -6.30 3.48
N LEU A 77 18.60 -5.35 3.78
CA LEU A 77 18.27 -4.16 4.58
C LEU A 77 17.16 -3.33 3.91
N ARG A 78 17.29 -3.07 2.60
CA ARG A 78 16.23 -2.36 1.85
C ARG A 78 14.91 -3.13 1.84
N LEU A 79 14.96 -4.45 1.76
CA LEU A 79 13.76 -5.28 1.81
C LEU A 79 13.09 -5.18 3.19
N GLU A 80 13.86 -5.18 4.28
CA GLU A 80 13.36 -4.97 5.64
C GLU A 80 12.69 -3.60 5.81
N ASP A 81 13.32 -2.53 5.31
CA ASP A 81 12.76 -1.18 5.31
C ASP A 81 11.41 -1.11 4.59
N LEU A 82 11.26 -1.84 3.47
CA LEU A 82 10.00 -1.88 2.70
C LEU A 82 8.91 -2.73 3.34
N GLN A 83 9.26 -3.62 4.27
CA GLN A 83 8.31 -4.52 4.94
C GLN A 83 7.80 -3.97 6.28
N THR A 84 8.37 -2.87 6.77
CA THR A 84 8.01 -2.20 8.03
C THR A 84 6.84 -1.23 7.84
#